data_AF-A0A7Z9UAL5-F1
#
_entry.id   AF-A0A7Z9UAL5-F1
#
_cell.length_a   1.000
_cell.length_b   1.000
_cell.length_c   1.000
_cell.angle_alpha   90.00
_cell.angle_beta   90.00
_cell.angle_gamma   90.00
#
_symmetry.space_group_name_H-M   'P 1'
#
loop_
_entity.id
_entity.type
_entity.pdbx_description
1 polymer ?
#
loop_
_entity_poly.entity_id
_entity_poly.type
_entity_poly.pdbx_seq_one_letter_code
_entity_poly.pdbx_strand_id
1 'polypeptide(L)' 'FLAAVPMQPVCREGKCKGMCDQCGANLNHESCNCKEEEIDPRWAALGEIQKRTHKPSLN' A
#
# COMPACT_ATOMS: atom_id res chain seq x y z
N PHE A 1 -29.44 7.09 -5.09
CA PHE A 1 -28.59 7.94 -5.94
C PHE A 1 -27.30 8.18 -5.16
N LEU A 2 -26.21 7.47 -5.50
CA LEU A 2 -24.89 7.73 -4.89
C LEU A 2 -24.21 8.80 -5.73
N ALA A 3 -23.94 9.95 -5.13
CA ALA A 3 -23.16 11.00 -5.78
C ALA A 3 -21.75 10.48 -6.02
N ALA A 4 -21.29 10.50 -7.27
CA ALA A 4 -19.90 10.26 -7.62
C ALA A 4 -19.08 11.48 -7.20
N VAL A 5 -18.78 11.59 -5.92
CA VAL A 5 -17.86 12.62 -5.42
C VAL A 5 -16.46 12.22 -5.85
N PRO A 6 -15.74 13.07 -6.61
CA PRO A 6 -14.38 12.77 -7.00
C PRO A 6 -13.49 12.69 -5.75
N MET A 7 -12.69 11.63 -5.64
CA MET A 7 -11.70 11.52 -4.56
C MET A 7 -10.75 12.71 -4.63
N GLN A 8 -10.55 13.38 -3.49
CA GLN A 8 -9.63 14.51 -3.35
C GLN A 8 -8.39 14.01 -2.60
N PRO A 9 -7.34 13.55 -3.30
CA PRO A 9 -6.12 13.13 -2.62
C PRO A 9 -5.49 14.36 -1.94
N VAL A 10 -5.44 14.34 -0.61
CA VAL A 10 -4.81 15.39 0.19
C VAL A 10 -3.28 15.37 0.09
N CYS A 11 -2.74 14.24 -0.35
CA CYS A 11 -1.31 14.00 -0.50
C CYS A 11 -0.84 14.40 -1.89
N ARG A 12 0.31 15.08 -1.95
CA ARG A 12 1.07 15.20 -3.22
C ARG A 12 1.56 13.81 -3.63
N GLU A 13 1.50 13.51 -4.92
CA GLU A 13 1.98 12.25 -5.47
C GLU A 13 3.42 11.94 -5.00
N GLY A 14 3.64 10.71 -4.55
CA GLY A 14 4.94 10.24 -4.06
C GLY A 14 5.46 10.88 -2.77
N LYS A 15 4.69 11.77 -2.10
CA LYS A 15 5.17 12.46 -0.88
C LYS A 15 4.62 11.91 0.43
N CYS A 16 3.49 11.22 0.39
CA CYS A 16 2.92 10.60 1.59
C CYS A 16 3.40 9.17 1.74
N LYS A 17 4.07 8.90 2.86
CA LYS A 17 4.45 7.55 3.27
C LYS A 17 3.27 6.76 3.87
N GLY A 18 2.16 7.43 4.16
CA GLY A 18 0.95 6.82 4.72
C GLY A 18 1.01 6.61 6.24
N MET A 19 0.09 5.79 6.73
CA MET A 19 0.08 5.31 8.12
C MET A 19 0.49 3.84 8.14
N CYS A 20 1.10 3.40 9.24
CA CYS A 20 1.29 1.97 9.48
C CYS A 20 -0.09 1.31 9.66
N ASP A 21 -0.36 0.28 8.88
CA ASP A 21 -1.59 -0.53 8.93
C ASP A 21 -1.73 -1.36 10.21
N GLN A 22 -0.61 -1.66 10.86
CA GLN A 22 -0.56 -2.44 12.10
C GLN A 22 -0.76 -1.59 13.36
N CYS A 23 -0.14 -0.41 13.44
CA CYS A 23 -0.16 0.39 14.68
C CYS A 23 -0.67 1.84 14.51
N GLY A 24 -0.94 2.29 13.28
CA GLY A 24 -1.45 3.63 13.01
C GLY A 24 -0.40 4.75 13.05
N ALA A 25 0.86 4.44 13.30
CA ALA A 25 1.96 5.43 13.30
C ALA A 25 1.99 6.23 11.99
N ASN A 26 2.18 7.54 12.09
CA ASN A 26 2.25 8.40 10.90
C ASN A 26 3.66 8.34 10.31
N LEU A 27 3.82 7.58 9.23
CA LEU A 27 5.13 7.30 8.62
C LEU A 27 5.79 8.54 7.99
N ASN A 28 5.06 9.65 7.88
CA ASN A 28 5.62 10.93 7.47
C ASN A 28 6.44 11.62 8.57
N HIS A 29 6.20 11.28 9.84
CA HIS A 29 6.83 11.90 11.00
C HIS A 29 7.70 10.94 11.81
N GLU A 30 7.34 9.66 11.84
CA GLU A 30 8.02 8.65 12.65
C GLU A 30 8.18 7.31 11.91
N SER A 31 9.02 6.43 12.46
CA SER A 31 9.11 5.04 12.04
C SER A 31 8.38 4.13 13.03
N CYS A 32 7.78 3.04 12.55
CA CYS A 32 7.27 1.97 13.40
C CYS A 32 8.20 0.76 13.42
N ASN A 33 8.13 -0.05 14.48
CA ASN A 33 8.83 -1.35 14.58
C ASN A 33 7.90 -2.54 14.32
N CYS A 34 6.76 -2.32 13.65
CA CYS A 34 5.86 -3.40 13.26
C CYS A 34 6.57 -4.36 12.31
N LYS A 35 6.37 -5.66 12.51
CA LYS A 35 6.94 -6.67 11.63
C LYS A 35 6.14 -6.69 10.33
N GLU A 36 6.84 -6.94 9.24
CA GLU A 36 6.18 -7.28 7.98
C GLU A 36 5.46 -8.61 8.16
N GLU A 37 4.15 -8.62 7.93
CA GLU A 37 3.33 -9.81 8.10
C GLU A 37 3.58 -10.78 6.93
N GLU A 38 3.53 -12.08 7.22
CA GLU A 38 3.49 -13.07 6.17
C GLU A 38 2.25 -12.85 5.30
N ILE A 39 2.41 -13.01 3.98
CA ILE A 39 1.29 -12.91 3.03
C ILE A 39 0.22 -13.89 3.48
N ASP A 40 -0.97 -13.36 3.80
CA ASP A 40 -2.10 -14.21 4.18
C ASP A 40 -2.36 -15.24 3.07
N PRO A 41 -2.42 -16.54 3.40
CA PRO A 41 -2.52 -17.62 2.42
C PRO A 41 -3.68 -17.48 1.43
N ARG A 42 -4.76 -16.79 1.81
CA ARG A 42 -5.92 -16.51 0.94
C ARG A 42 -5.53 -15.68 -0.28
N TRP A 43 -4.49 -14.87 -0.16
CA TRP A 43 -3.95 -14.02 -1.24
C TRP A 43 -2.79 -14.65 -2.00
N ALA A 44 -2.38 -15.88 -1.69
CA ALA A 44 -1.22 -16.51 -2.33
C ALA A 44 -1.32 -16.53 -3.87
N ALA A 45 -2.52 -16.80 -4.42
CA ALA A 45 -2.75 -16.78 -5.85
C ALA A 45 -2.58 -15.38 -6.49
N LEU A 46 -2.87 -14.31 -5.76
CA LEU A 46 -2.65 -12.94 -6.23
C LEU A 46 -1.16 -12.61 -6.30
N GLY A 47 -0.36 -13.13 -5.36
CA GLY A 47 1.11 -13.04 -5.43
C GLY A 47 1.66 -13.69 -6.71
N GLU A 48 1.12 -14.84 -7.11
CA GLU A 48 1.48 -15.49 -8.38
C GLU A 48 1.08 -14.67 -9.61
N ILE A 49 -0.06 -13.97 -9.55
CA ILE A 49 -0.48 -13.05 -10.61
C ILE A 49 0.48 -11.86 -10.68
N GLN A 50 0.84 -11.26 -9.54
CA GLN A 50 1.77 -10.12 -9.48
C GLN A 50 3.11 -10.43 -10.16
N LYS A 51 3.67 -11.62 -9.91
CA LYS A 51 4.90 -12.10 -10.56
C LYS A 51 4.78 -12.19 -12.08
N ARG A 52 3.59 -12.50 -12.61
CA ARG A 52 3.33 -12.62 -14.05
C ARG A 52 3.10 -11.26 -14.71
N THR A 53 2.49 -10.31 -13.98
CA THR A 53 2.12 -8.98 -14.51
C THR A 53 3.23 -7.95 -14.38
N HIS A 54 4.12 -8.09 -13.39
CA HIS A 54 5.24 -7.17 -13.20
C HIS A 54 6.41 -7.58 -14.10
N LYS A 55 6.53 -6.94 -15.28
CA LYS A 55 7.83 -6.87 -15.97
C LYS A 55 8.81 -6.19 -15.00
N PRO A 56 10.00 -6.75 -14.70
CA PRO A 56 10.96 -6.02 -13.88
C PRO A 56 11.22 -4.69 -14.59
N SER A 57 11.06 -3.58 -13.87
CA SER A 57 11.62 -2.32 -14.34
C SER A 57 13.12 -2.57 -14.47
N LEU A 58 13.57 -2.69 -15.71
CA LEU A 58 14.98 -2.63 -16.06
C LEU A 58 15.48 -1.28 -15.54
N ASN A 59 16.32 -1.37 -14.52
CA ASN A 59 17.42 -0.44 -14.31
C ASN A 59 18.68 -1.28 -14.52
#